data_AF-A0A9E4CXA0-F1
#
_entry.id   AF-A0A9E4CXA0-F1
#
_cell.length_a   1.000
_cell.length_b   1.000
_cell.length_c   1.000
_cell.angle_alpha   90.00
_cell.angle_beta   90.00
_cell.angle_gamma   90.00
#
_symmetry.space_group_name_H-M   'P 1'
#
loop_
_entity.id
_entity.type
_entity.pdbx_description
1 polymer ?
#
loop_
_entity_poly.entity_id
_entity_poly.type
_entity_poly.pdbx_seq_one_letter_code
_entity_poly.pdbx_strand_id
1 'polypeptide(L)'
;MTGHDPLLVRRTRGGARAVVGASLLAGSLLAGLLLAGCGDDGSAEVKLSAAGQRGKAVAEAKGCQSCHTVDGRRSMGPTWQGLAGSQVQLADGSTVTADDAYIEQAIRDPRSQVRAGFENMMPVAYGDLTEESMADLVAYIREVSGS
;
A
#
# COMPACT_ATOMS: atom_id res chain seq x y z
N MET A 1 16.09 35.46 -16.84
CA MET A 1 15.03 36.47 -17.10
C MET A 1 14.12 35.93 -18.18
N THR A 2 13.01 35.32 -17.75
CA THR A 2 11.80 34.83 -18.45
C THR A 2 11.18 33.94 -17.38
N GLY A 3 10.18 34.36 -16.61
CA GLY A 3 8.88 34.86 -17.01
C GLY A 3 7.88 33.74 -16.74
N HIS A 4 6.82 34.03 -15.97
CA HIS A 4 5.43 33.51 -16.03
C HIS A 4 4.77 33.58 -14.64
N ASP A 5 4.08 34.71 -14.40
CA ASP A 5 3.17 34.98 -13.29
C ASP A 5 1.83 34.22 -13.46
N PRO A 6 1.27 33.62 -12.38
CA PRO A 6 -0.02 32.96 -12.41
C PRO A 6 -1.19 33.92 -12.11
N LEU A 7 -2.03 34.08 -13.14
CA LEU A 7 -3.49 34.19 -13.15
C LEU A 7 -4.21 34.48 -11.81
N LEU A 8 -4.60 35.75 -11.65
CA LEU A 8 -5.66 36.21 -10.76
C LEU A 8 -7.00 36.21 -11.51
N VAL A 9 -7.79 35.13 -11.44
CA VAL A 9 -9.17 35.14 -11.95
C VAL A 9 -10.16 35.29 -10.79
N ARG A 10 -10.74 36.48 -10.75
CA ARG A 10 -11.83 36.90 -9.87
C ARG A 10 -13.08 36.09 -10.20
N ARG A 11 -13.71 35.46 -9.19
CA ARG A 11 -15.09 34.96 -9.32
C ARG A 11 -16.02 35.87 -8.52
N THR A 12 -17.00 36.39 -9.24
CA THR A 12 -17.98 37.40 -8.84
C THR A 12 -19.05 36.82 -7.88
N ARG A 13 -19.48 37.66 -6.92
CA ARG A 13 -20.70 37.50 -6.14
C ARG A 13 -21.91 38.00 -6.93
N GLY A 14 -23.06 37.37 -6.72
CA GLY A 14 -24.39 37.87 -7.13
C GLY A 14 -25.26 36.74 -7.69
N GLY A 15 -26.49 36.50 -7.27
CA GLY A 15 -27.34 37.25 -6.36
C GLY A 15 -28.54 36.41 -5.90
N ALA A 16 -29.17 36.88 -4.84
CA ALA A 16 -30.43 36.36 -4.31
C ALA A 16 -31.63 36.89 -5.12
N ARG A 17 -32.67 36.06 -5.23
CA ARG A 17 -34.11 36.36 -5.41
C ARG A 17 -34.84 35.03 -5.62
N ALA A 18 -36.09 34.77 -5.26
CA ALA A 18 -37.02 35.20 -4.23
C ALA A 18 -38.33 34.42 -4.53
N VAL A 19 -38.89 33.80 -3.49
CA VAL A 19 -40.33 33.62 -3.17
C VAL A 19 -41.35 32.86 -4.08
N VAL A 20 -42.18 32.10 -3.36
CA VAL A 20 -43.58 31.65 -3.57
C VAL A 20 -43.89 30.50 -4.53
N GLY A 21 -44.50 29.44 -3.96
CA GLY A 21 -45.25 28.43 -4.70
C GLY A 21 -45.65 27.22 -3.86
N ALA A 22 -46.45 27.41 -2.81
CA ALA A 22 -47.12 26.30 -2.13
C ALA A 22 -48.23 25.74 -3.03
N SER A 23 -48.19 24.44 -3.33
CA SER A 23 -49.31 23.71 -3.93
C SER A 23 -49.30 22.28 -3.41
N LEU A 24 -50.26 22.01 -2.52
CA LEU A 24 -50.58 20.70 -2.00
C LEU A 24 -51.45 19.98 -3.04
N LEU A 25 -50.93 18.93 -3.65
CA LEU A 25 -51.76 17.87 -4.24
C LEU A 25 -51.19 16.52 -3.82
N ALA A 26 -51.96 15.85 -2.98
CA ALA A 26 -51.80 14.47 -2.59
C ALA A 26 -51.91 13.55 -3.82
N GLY A 27 -51.11 12.49 -3.88
CA GLY A 27 -51.32 11.42 -4.86
C GLY A 27 -50.12 10.54 -5.12
N SER A 28 -50.12 9.38 -4.44
CA SER A 28 -49.56 8.11 -4.92
C SER A 28 -48.04 7.94 -4.95
N LEU A 29 -47.55 7.26 -3.91
CA LEU A 29 -46.30 6.49 -3.92
C LEU A 29 -46.32 5.47 -5.07
N LEU A 30 -45.50 5.70 -6.09
CA LEU A 30 -44.87 4.67 -6.91
C LEU A 30 -43.54 5.27 -7.38
N ALA A 31 -42.54 5.13 -6.53
CA ALA A 31 -41.17 5.52 -6.80
C ALA A 31 -40.63 4.70 -7.97
N GLY A 32 -40.70 5.26 -9.18
CA GLY A 32 -39.75 4.94 -10.23
C GLY A 32 -38.49 5.75 -9.98
N LEU A 33 -37.41 5.10 -9.54
CA LEU A 33 -36.07 5.68 -9.62
C LEU A 33 -35.03 4.60 -9.93
N LEU A 34 -34.78 4.49 -11.24
CA LEU A 34 -33.47 4.45 -11.90
C LEU A 34 -32.37 3.58 -11.28
N LEU A 35 -31.89 2.63 -12.09
CA LEU A 35 -30.55 2.05 -11.97
C LEU A 35 -29.52 3.17 -11.79
N ALA A 36 -28.86 3.16 -10.64
CA ALA A 36 -27.54 3.76 -10.46
C ALA A 36 -26.67 2.71 -9.78
N GLY A 37 -26.17 1.76 -10.57
CA GLY A 37 -24.89 1.15 -10.25
C GLY A 37 -23.82 2.21 -10.49
N CYS A 38 -23.06 2.56 -9.47
CA CYS A 38 -21.82 3.31 -9.59
C CYS A 38 -20.97 3.06 -8.34
N GLY A 39 -19.79 2.45 -8.54
CA GLY A 39 -18.75 2.33 -7.51
C GLY A 39 -18.53 0.91 -6.98
N ASP A 40 -18.22 -0.06 -7.84
CA ASP A 40 -17.08 -0.92 -7.52
C ASP A 40 -15.86 -0.01 -7.63
N ASP A 41 -15.52 0.67 -6.54
CA ASP A 41 -14.20 1.25 -6.40
C ASP A 41 -13.26 0.06 -6.14
N GLY A 42 -12.97 -0.68 -7.21
CA GLY A 42 -11.93 -1.70 -7.30
C GLY A 42 -10.54 -1.09 -7.13
N SER A 43 -10.34 -0.32 -6.07
CA SER A 43 -9.05 -0.28 -5.39
C SER A 43 -8.89 -1.68 -4.84
N ALA A 44 -7.97 -2.45 -5.44
CA ALA A 44 -7.61 -3.75 -4.92
C ALA A 44 -7.11 -3.57 -3.48
N GLU A 45 -8.01 -3.62 -2.51
CA GLU A 45 -7.68 -3.76 -1.11
C GLU A 45 -7.02 -5.13 -1.01
N VAL A 46 -5.75 -5.15 -0.65
CA VAL A 46 -5.02 -6.40 -0.42
C VAL A 46 -5.77 -7.16 0.65
N LYS A 47 -6.54 -8.17 0.24
CA LYS A 47 -7.31 -8.98 1.18
C LYS A 47 -6.36 -9.93 1.89
N LEU A 48 -5.83 -9.45 3.02
CA LEU A 48 -4.89 -10.23 3.83
C LEU A 48 -5.58 -11.42 4.49
N SER A 49 -4.89 -12.56 4.51
CA SER A 49 -5.29 -13.70 5.34
C SER A 49 -5.19 -13.36 6.83
N ALA A 50 -5.72 -14.22 7.71
CA ALA A 50 -5.54 -14.02 9.15
C ALA A 50 -4.06 -13.97 9.56
N ALA A 51 -3.21 -14.78 8.90
CA ALA A 51 -1.76 -14.74 9.09
C ALA A 51 -1.17 -13.43 8.55
N GLY A 52 -1.56 -13.00 7.33
CA GLY A 52 -1.13 -11.73 6.76
C GLY A 52 -1.53 -10.52 7.61
N GLN A 53 -2.69 -10.54 8.26
CA GLN A 53 -3.12 -9.48 9.18
C GLN A 53 -2.26 -9.43 10.45
N ARG A 54 -1.93 -10.59 11.04
CA ARG A 54 -0.99 -10.65 12.16
C ARG A 54 0.43 -10.24 11.74
N GLY A 55 0.86 -10.65 10.56
CA GLY A 55 2.14 -10.27 9.97
C GLY A 55 2.24 -8.76 9.71
N LYS A 56 1.16 -8.14 9.25
CA LYS A 56 1.06 -6.67 9.13
C LYS A 56 1.26 -6.01 10.49
N ALA A 57 0.61 -6.52 11.54
CA ALA A 57 0.80 -6.00 12.90
C ALA A 57 2.24 -6.19 13.40
N VAL A 58 2.90 -7.30 13.09
CA VAL A 58 4.33 -7.51 13.37
C VAL A 58 5.18 -6.47 12.62
N ALA A 59 4.95 -6.29 11.32
CA ALA A 59 5.68 -5.34 10.49
C ALA A 59 5.56 -3.89 11.00
N GLU A 60 4.37 -3.50 11.46
CA GLU A 60 4.11 -2.20 12.08
C GLU A 60 4.84 -2.07 13.42
N ALA A 61 4.67 -3.04 14.32
CA ALA A 61 5.29 -3.02 15.65
C ALA A 61 6.82 -3.04 15.62
N LYS A 62 7.41 -3.66 14.59
CA LYS A 62 8.87 -3.74 14.39
C LYS A 62 9.42 -2.63 13.48
N GLY A 63 8.54 -1.76 12.96
CA GLY A 63 8.92 -0.61 12.14
C GLY A 63 9.39 -0.96 10.74
N CYS A 64 9.11 -2.17 10.23
CA CYS A 64 9.58 -2.63 8.91
C CYS A 64 9.14 -1.69 7.78
N GLN A 65 7.91 -1.16 7.89
CA GLN A 65 7.31 -0.27 6.88
C GLN A 65 7.95 1.13 6.81
N SER A 66 8.81 1.49 7.78
CA SER A 66 9.59 2.74 7.69
C SER A 66 10.66 2.69 6.60
N CYS A 67 11.15 1.49 6.27
CA CYS A 67 12.20 1.26 5.28
C CYS A 67 11.69 0.50 4.06
N HIS A 68 10.66 -0.34 4.20
CA HIS A 68 10.11 -1.17 3.13
C HIS A 68 8.72 -0.70 2.72
N THR A 69 8.54 -0.42 1.44
CA THR A 69 7.25 -0.04 0.86
C THR A 69 6.55 -1.27 0.29
N VAL A 70 5.22 -1.17 0.11
CA VAL A 70 4.40 -2.20 -0.54
C VAL A 70 3.83 -1.74 -1.88
N ASP A 71 4.20 -0.55 -2.35
CA ASP A 71 3.61 0.12 -3.51
C ASP A 71 4.62 0.39 -4.64
N GLY A 72 5.75 -0.32 -4.61
CA GLY A 72 6.80 -0.20 -5.62
C GLY A 72 7.74 1.01 -5.44
N ARG A 73 7.39 1.98 -4.58
CA ARG A 73 8.25 3.17 -4.38
C ARG A 73 9.56 2.79 -3.71
N ARG A 74 10.66 3.38 -4.14
CA ARG A 74 11.97 3.18 -3.50
C ARG A 74 11.99 3.87 -2.13
N SER A 75 12.57 3.21 -1.14
CA SER A 75 12.88 3.75 0.19
C SER A 75 14.29 3.30 0.62
N MET A 76 14.63 3.40 1.90
CA MET A 76 15.91 2.91 2.43
C MET A 76 16.10 1.42 2.20
N GLY A 77 15.01 0.64 2.30
CA GLY A 77 14.96 -0.77 1.93
C GLY A 77 14.26 -0.99 0.59
N PRO A 78 14.40 -2.19 0.00
CA PRO A 78 13.66 -2.57 -1.19
C PRO A 78 12.15 -2.63 -0.92
N THR A 79 11.36 -2.30 -1.94
CA THR A 79 9.92 -2.57 -1.92
C THR A 79 9.65 -4.07 -1.86
N TRP A 80 8.56 -4.46 -1.21
CA TRP A 80 8.03 -5.82 -1.23
C TRP A 80 7.10 -6.09 -2.40
N GLN A 81 6.64 -5.05 -3.11
CA GLN A 81 5.85 -5.24 -4.33
C GLN A 81 6.66 -6.02 -5.37
N GLY A 82 6.08 -7.10 -5.86
CA GLY A 82 6.72 -8.01 -6.82
C GLY A 82 7.95 -8.75 -6.28
N LEU A 83 8.18 -8.80 -4.97
CA LEU A 83 9.31 -9.51 -4.38
C LEU A 83 9.15 -11.04 -4.44
N ALA A 84 8.05 -11.58 -3.90
CA ALA A 84 7.86 -13.01 -3.75
C ALA A 84 7.88 -13.74 -5.10
N GLY A 85 8.76 -14.75 -5.21
CA GLY A 85 9.00 -15.51 -6.43
C GLY A 85 9.83 -14.79 -7.50
N SER A 86 10.28 -13.56 -7.27
CA SER A 86 11.14 -12.84 -8.21
C SER A 86 12.60 -13.28 -8.13
N GLN A 87 13.37 -12.96 -9.17
CA GLN A 87 14.82 -13.10 -9.16
C GLN A 87 15.47 -11.85 -8.54
N VAL A 88 16.21 -12.04 -7.45
CA VAL A 88 16.91 -10.98 -6.73
C VAL A 88 18.40 -11.07 -7.00
N GLN A 89 18.97 -10.02 -7.58
CA GLN A 89 20.43 -9.86 -7.67
C GLN A 89 20.99 -9.42 -6.32
N LEU A 90 22.03 -10.10 -5.85
CA LEU A 90 22.74 -9.79 -4.61
C LEU A 90 23.97 -8.93 -4.88
N ALA A 91 24.48 -8.27 -3.83
CA ALA A 91 25.64 -7.38 -3.93
C ALA A 91 26.95 -8.10 -4.34
N ASP A 92 27.02 -9.42 -4.17
CA ASP A 92 28.14 -10.26 -4.63
C ASP A 92 28.05 -10.66 -6.11
N GLY A 93 26.98 -10.24 -6.81
CA GLY A 93 26.74 -10.55 -8.22
C GLY A 93 25.96 -11.85 -8.47
N SER A 94 25.67 -12.63 -7.43
CA SER A 94 24.81 -13.81 -7.54
C SER A 94 23.33 -13.43 -7.71
N THR A 95 22.51 -14.39 -8.11
CA THR A 95 21.05 -14.23 -8.22
C THR A 95 20.36 -15.37 -7.48
N VAL A 96 19.37 -15.02 -6.67
CA VAL A 96 18.56 -15.96 -5.87
C VAL A 96 17.08 -15.75 -6.16
N THR A 97 16.26 -16.78 -5.98
CA THR A 97 14.80 -16.66 -6.02
C THR A 97 14.31 -16.19 -4.66
N ALA A 98 13.46 -15.16 -4.64
CA ALA A 98 12.84 -14.66 -3.41
C ALA A 98 11.65 -15.53 -2.97
N ASP A 99 11.95 -16.78 -2.59
CA ASP A 99 11.00 -17.67 -1.94
C ASP A 99 10.87 -17.40 -0.43
N ASP A 100 10.01 -18.16 0.24
CA ASP A 100 9.73 -18.00 1.67
C ASP A 100 11.02 -18.16 2.52
N ALA A 101 11.92 -19.06 2.12
CA ALA A 101 13.19 -19.28 2.82
C ALA A 101 14.15 -18.11 2.64
N TYR A 102 14.22 -17.53 1.44
CA TYR A 102 14.97 -16.30 1.20
C TYR A 102 14.44 -15.14 2.06
N ILE A 103 13.12 -14.94 2.08
CA ILE A 103 12.49 -13.86 2.84
C ILE A 103 12.78 -14.03 4.34
N GLU A 104 12.60 -15.23 4.87
CA GLU A 104 12.91 -15.54 6.28
C GLU A 104 14.39 -15.30 6.59
N GLN A 105 15.30 -15.82 5.76
CA GLN A 105 16.74 -15.65 5.95
C GLN A 105 17.17 -14.19 5.88
N ALA A 106 16.57 -13.39 4.99
CA ALA A 106 16.82 -11.96 4.89
C ALA A 106 16.36 -11.18 6.12
N ILE A 107 15.41 -11.71 6.90
CA ILE A 107 14.97 -11.11 8.17
C ILE A 107 15.86 -11.59 9.32
N ARG A 108 16.20 -12.89 9.37
CA ARG A 108 17.00 -13.47 10.46
C ARG A 108 18.47 -13.07 10.40
N ASP A 109 19.03 -13.06 9.21
CA ASP A 109 20.39 -12.62 8.95
C ASP A 109 20.43 -11.66 7.75
N PRO A 110 20.05 -10.38 7.96
CA PRO A 110 19.98 -9.40 6.88
C PRO A 110 21.32 -9.13 6.18
N ARG A 111 22.44 -9.50 6.81
CA ARG A 111 23.77 -9.30 6.25
C ARG A 111 24.18 -10.42 5.29
N SER A 112 23.52 -11.57 5.36
CA SER A 112 23.86 -12.74 4.53
C SER A 112 23.52 -12.56 3.05
N GLN A 113 22.48 -11.79 2.73
CA GLN A 113 21.93 -11.71 1.36
C GLN A 113 21.52 -10.28 0.99
N VAL A 114 22.50 -9.36 1.02
CA VAL A 114 22.25 -7.95 0.69
C VAL A 114 21.90 -7.81 -0.79
N ARG A 115 20.71 -7.26 -1.08
CA ARG A 115 20.26 -6.99 -2.45
C ARG A 115 21.14 -5.93 -3.11
N ALA A 116 21.50 -6.15 -4.37
CA ALA A 116 22.30 -5.21 -5.15
C ALA A 116 21.67 -3.80 -5.15
N GLY A 117 22.49 -2.78 -4.91
CA GLY A 117 22.07 -1.37 -4.89
C GLY A 117 21.38 -0.91 -3.60
N PHE A 118 21.41 -1.71 -2.54
CA PHE A 118 20.97 -1.32 -1.18
C PHE A 118 22.13 -1.43 -0.19
N GLU A 119 22.09 -0.58 0.84
CA GLU A 119 23.07 -0.63 1.93
C GLU A 119 22.68 -1.70 2.97
N ASN A 120 23.68 -2.24 3.66
CA ASN A 120 23.49 -3.22 4.72
C ASN A 120 23.10 -2.54 6.05
N MET A 121 21.91 -1.93 6.07
CA MET A 121 21.39 -1.17 7.22
C MET A 121 20.25 -1.86 7.97
N MET A 122 19.73 -2.98 7.48
CA MET A 122 18.63 -3.69 8.13
C MET A 122 19.08 -4.22 9.51
N PRO A 123 18.39 -3.87 10.61
CA PRO A 123 18.74 -4.31 11.96
C PRO A 123 18.81 -5.83 12.12
N VAL A 124 19.88 -6.33 12.74
CA VAL A 124 20.03 -7.77 13.05
C VAL A 124 19.13 -8.26 14.20
N ALA A 125 18.56 -7.33 14.98
CA ALA A 125 17.68 -7.65 16.11
C ALA A 125 16.34 -8.31 15.68
N TYR A 126 16.03 -8.35 14.39
CA TYR A 126 14.85 -9.06 13.88
C TYR A 126 15.04 -10.58 13.87
N GLY A 127 16.26 -11.10 14.07
CA GLY A 127 16.53 -12.53 14.22
C GLY A 127 15.87 -13.16 15.45
N ASP A 128 15.52 -12.35 16.46
CA ASP A 128 14.89 -12.80 17.70
C ASP A 128 13.36 -12.89 17.62
N LEU A 129 12.77 -12.69 16.43
CA LEU A 129 11.34 -12.92 16.21
C LEU A 129 11.00 -14.39 16.50
N THR A 130 9.86 -14.62 17.15
CA THR A 130 9.34 -15.99 17.34
C THR A 130 9.02 -16.61 15.99
N GLU A 131 9.08 -17.95 15.93
CA GLU A 131 8.73 -18.70 14.70
C GLU A 131 7.34 -18.34 14.18
N GLU A 132 6.36 -18.15 15.08
CA GLU A 132 5.01 -17.71 14.72
C GLU A 132 5.00 -16.30 14.11
N SER A 133 5.70 -15.35 14.74
CA SER A 133 5.78 -13.97 14.23
C SER A 133 6.49 -13.92 12.88
N MET A 134 7.52 -14.76 12.70
CA MET A 134 8.23 -14.89 11.44
C MET A 134 7.31 -15.43 10.35
N ALA A 135 6.60 -16.53 10.61
CA ALA A 135 5.68 -17.13 9.65
C ALA A 135 4.56 -16.17 9.25
N ASP A 136 3.97 -15.45 10.21
CA ASP A 136 2.96 -14.43 9.95
C ASP A 136 3.53 -13.27 9.12
N LEU A 137 4.74 -12.79 9.44
CA LEU A 137 5.40 -11.72 8.69
C LEU A 137 5.73 -12.13 7.25
N VAL A 138 6.22 -13.36 7.04
CA VAL A 138 6.45 -13.92 5.70
C VAL A 138 5.13 -13.98 4.93
N ALA A 139 4.04 -14.44 5.55
CA ALA A 139 2.71 -14.45 4.91
C ALA A 139 2.29 -13.05 4.46
N TYR A 140 2.47 -12.04 5.32
CA TYR A 140 2.17 -10.65 4.96
C TYR A 140 2.99 -10.16 3.76
N ILE A 141 4.31 -10.35 3.78
CA ILE A 141 5.22 -9.94 2.69
C ILE A 141 4.80 -10.58 1.36
N ARG A 142 4.45 -11.86 1.38
CA ARG A 142 4.00 -12.58 0.18
C ARG A 142 2.68 -12.05 -0.36
N GLU A 143 1.72 -11.76 0.50
CA GLU A 143 0.41 -11.28 0.07
C GLU A 143 0.50 -9.87 -0.52
N VAL A 144 1.26 -8.96 0.11
CA VAL A 144 1.48 -7.61 -0.44
C VAL A 144 2.40 -7.57 -1.65
N SER A 145 3.18 -8.64 -1.88
CA SER A 145 4.00 -8.74 -3.08
C SER A 145 3.18 -8.86 -4.36
N GLY A 146 1.98 -9.43 -4.30
CA GLY A 146 1.10 -9.60 -5.48
C GLY A 146 0.15 -8.42 -5.72
N SER A 147 0.33 -7.32 -4.99
CA SER A 147 -0.62 -6.19 -4.89
C SER A 147 -0.21 -4.98 -5.71
#